data_AF-A0A3M1R0L2-F1
#
_entry.id   AF-A0A3M1R0L2-F1
#
_cell.length_a   1.000
_cell.length_b   1.000
_cell.length_c   1.000
_cell.angle_alpha   90.00
_cell.angle_beta   90.00
_cell.angle_gamma   90.00
#
_symmetry.space_group_name_H-M   'P 1'
#
loop_
_entity.id
_entity.type
_entity.pdbx_description
1 polymer ?
#
loop_
_entity_poly.entity_id
_entity_poly.type
_entity_poly.pdbx_seq_one_letter_code
_entity_poly.pdbx_strand_id
1 'polypeptide(L)'
;MNRIVPVELDKLDGILRLPPRSPDGLALPFEEFLHRSLLAVPGHPYRVNIIQTSQPPAPDTDALSLILDIDVFTTKTIELNDAAVDRHLAQMRCLKNKAFFSLLTPQTIDGFKEPEV
;
A
#
# COMPACT_ATOMS: atom_id res chain seq x y z
N MET A 1 -8.70 2.55 2.58
CA MET A 1 -8.14 1.21 2.74
C MET A 1 -8.37 0.39 1.47
N ASN A 2 -7.32 0.06 0.73
CA ASN A 2 -7.41 -0.81 -0.44
C ASN A 2 -7.18 -2.25 0.04
N ARG A 3 -8.21 -3.09 -0.04
CA ARG A 3 -8.12 -4.51 0.31
C ARG A 3 -7.80 -5.30 -0.95
N ILE A 4 -6.72 -6.07 -0.91
CA ILE A 4 -6.44 -7.08 -1.94
C ILE A 4 -7.18 -8.34 -1.50
N VAL A 5 -7.80 -9.05 -2.46
CA VAL A 5 -8.49 -10.33 -2.26
C VAL A 5 -7.64 -11.32 -1.47
N PRO A 6 -8.22 -12.33 -0.81
CA PRO A 6 -7.45 -13.35 -0.09
C PRO A 6 -6.34 -13.94 -0.97
N VAL A 7 -5.12 -13.95 -0.46
CA VAL A 7 -3.92 -14.42 -1.17
C VAL A 7 -3.29 -15.53 -0.35
N GLU A 8 -2.93 -16.63 -1.01
CA GLU A 8 -2.05 -17.62 -0.40
C GLU A 8 -0.68 -17.00 -0.06
N LEU A 9 -0.13 -17.36 1.09
CA LEU A 9 1.14 -16.82 1.59
C LEU A 9 2.29 -16.96 0.60
N ASP A 10 2.37 -18.10 -0.09
CA ASP A 10 3.39 -18.43 -1.09
C ASP A 10 3.27 -17.60 -2.39
N LYS A 11 2.16 -16.88 -2.57
CA LYS A 11 1.90 -16.02 -3.74
C LYS A 11 2.17 -14.54 -3.48
N LEU A 12 2.62 -14.16 -2.27
CA LEU A 12 2.94 -12.76 -1.96
C LEU A 12 4.03 -12.17 -2.88
N ASP A 13 5.02 -12.96 -3.31
CA ASP A 13 6.03 -12.55 -4.30
C ASP A 13 5.41 -12.22 -5.68
N GLY A 14 4.25 -12.79 -5.99
CA GLY A 14 3.49 -12.47 -7.20
C GLY A 14 2.74 -11.14 -7.10
N ILE A 15 2.59 -10.59 -5.89
CA ILE A 15 1.77 -9.41 -5.61
C ILE A 15 2.58 -8.19 -5.20
N LEU A 16 3.45 -8.36 -4.21
CA LEU A 16 4.28 -7.30 -3.66
C LEU A 16 5.66 -7.33 -4.29
N ARG A 17 6.23 -6.16 -4.62
CA ARG A 17 7.63 -6.09 -5.07
C ARG A 17 8.63 -6.43 -3.98
N LEU A 18 8.27 -6.14 -2.74
CA LEU A 18 9.06 -6.40 -1.53
C LEU A 18 8.15 -7.07 -0.50
N PRO A 19 7.83 -8.37 -0.66
CA PRO A 19 7.02 -9.06 0.30
C PRO A 19 7.79 -9.27 1.61
N PRO A 20 7.07 -9.34 2.75
CA PRO A 20 7.69 -9.72 4.01
C PRO A 20 8.22 -11.16 3.92
N ARG A 21 9.32 -11.42 4.62
CA ARG A 21 9.97 -12.73 4.66
C ARG A 21 10.33 -13.09 6.09
N SER A 22 10.30 -14.37 6.41
CA SER A 22 10.87 -14.87 7.66
C SER A 22 12.37 -14.56 7.72
N PRO A 23 12.93 -14.25 8.90
CA PRO A 23 14.37 -14.08 9.05
C PRO A 23 15.14 -15.33 8.60
N ASP A 24 16.28 -15.11 7.94
CA ASP A 24 17.12 -16.20 7.43
C ASP A 24 17.55 -17.15 8.58
N GLY A 25 17.50 -18.46 8.32
CA GLY A 25 17.91 -19.49 9.28
C GLY A 25 16.83 -19.91 10.29
N LEU A 26 15.62 -19.32 10.23
CA LEU A 26 14.46 -19.73 11.04
C LEU A 26 13.40 -20.39 10.15
N ALA A 27 13.23 -21.70 10.31
CA ALA A 27 12.17 -22.48 9.63
C ALA A 27 10.81 -22.32 10.33
N LEU A 28 10.43 -21.08 10.67
CA LEU A 28 9.14 -20.77 11.28
C LEU A 28 8.11 -20.42 10.21
N PRO A 29 6.88 -20.95 10.31
CA PRO A 29 5.80 -20.57 9.42
C PRO A 29 5.47 -19.10 9.61
N PHE A 30 5.16 -18.43 8.50
CA PHE A 30 4.82 -17.02 8.48
C PHE A 30 3.31 -16.88 8.73
N GLU A 31 2.91 -16.32 9.87
CA GLU A 31 1.49 -16.22 10.25
C GLU A 31 0.89 -14.85 9.92
N GLU A 32 1.61 -13.77 10.24
CA GLU A 32 1.16 -12.41 9.98
C GLU A 32 2.31 -11.39 9.89
N PHE A 33 2.02 -10.19 9.39
CA PHE A 33 2.91 -9.05 9.44
C PHE A 33 2.19 -7.71 9.53
N LEU A 34 2.92 -6.73 10.06
CA LEU A 34 2.61 -5.32 10.01
C LEU A 34 3.89 -4.56 9.68
N HIS A 35 3.89 -3.86 8.54
CA HIS A 35 4.96 -2.96 8.14
C HIS A 35 4.40 -1.55 7.97
N ARG A 36 5.05 -0.57 8.61
CA ARG A 36 4.68 0.84 8.50
C ARG A 36 5.90 1.67 8.10
N SER A 37 5.73 2.47 7.05
CA SER A 37 6.72 3.43 6.59
C SER A 37 6.13 4.83 6.55
N LEU A 38 6.85 5.81 7.09
CA LEU A 38 6.51 7.23 6.97
C LEU A 38 7.60 7.93 6.16
N LEU A 39 7.25 8.36 4.96
CA LEU A 39 8.18 8.92 3.98
C LEU A 39 7.95 10.42 3.81
N ALA A 40 9.03 11.21 3.81
CA ALA A 40 8.98 12.61 3.41
C ALA A 40 9.15 12.74 1.90
N VAL A 41 8.40 13.65 1.26
CA VAL A 41 8.55 13.92 -0.18
C VAL A 41 9.57 15.05 -0.38
N PRO A 42 10.74 14.78 -0.99
CA PRO A 42 11.79 15.80 -1.15
C PRO A 42 11.29 17.04 -1.91
N GLY A 43 11.55 18.23 -1.39
CA GLY A 43 11.13 19.49 -2.02
C GLY A 43 9.63 19.82 -1.92
N HIS A 44 8.82 18.97 -1.28
CA HIS A 44 7.37 19.17 -1.16
C HIS A 44 6.92 19.11 0.30
N PRO A 45 5.80 19.78 0.65
CA PRO A 45 5.29 19.78 2.03
C PRO A 45 4.52 18.50 2.38
N TYR A 46 4.75 17.37 1.69
CA TYR A 46 3.96 16.16 1.86
C TYR A 46 4.71 15.07 2.60
N ARG A 47 3.93 14.25 3.30
CA ARG A 47 4.37 12.95 3.81
C ARG A 47 3.45 11.87 3.30
N VAL A 48 4.01 10.67 3.11
CA VAL A 48 3.29 9.46 2.73
C VAL A 48 3.40 8.46 3.87
N ASN A 49 2.27 8.06 4.44
CA ASN A 49 2.19 6.97 5.41
C ASN A 49 1.72 5.73 4.66
N ILE A 50 2.54 4.69 4.67
CA ILE A 50 2.25 3.40 4.04
C ILE A 50 2.15 2.37 5.16
N ILE A 51 1.03 1.66 5.22
CA ILE A 51 0.80 0.54 6.12
C ILE A 51 0.49 -0.68 5.27
N GLN A 52 1.25 -1.76 5.47
CA GLN A 52 1.05 -3.05 4.86
C GLN A 52 0.82 -4.05 5.98
N THR A 53 -0.30 -4.76 5.94
CA THR A 53 -0.61 -5.75 6.97
C THR A 53 -1.34 -6.94 6.39
N SER A 54 -1.02 -8.12 6.91
CA SER A 54 -1.82 -9.31 6.69
C SER A 54 -2.75 -9.55 7.85
N GLN A 55 -3.96 -10.03 7.58
CA GLN A 55 -4.78 -10.66 8.59
C GLN A 55 -4.59 -12.17 8.52
N PRO A 56 -4.56 -12.86 9.67
CA PRO A 56 -4.44 -14.30 9.70
C PRO A 56 -5.58 -14.94 8.88
N PRO A 57 -5.32 -16.11 8.30
CA PRO A 57 -6.35 -16.81 7.55
C PRO A 57 -7.56 -17.14 8.44
N ALA A 58 -8.76 -17.16 7.84
CA ALA A 58 -9.91 -17.72 8.55
C ALA A 58 -9.69 -19.23 8.78
N PRO A 59 -10.28 -19.86 9.82
CA PRO A 59 -9.99 -21.25 10.21
C PRO A 59 -10.11 -22.30 9.10
N ASP A 60 -10.86 -22.00 8.04
CA ASP A 60 -11.15 -22.91 6.93
C ASP A 60 -10.36 -22.58 5.63
N THR A 61 -9.35 -21.70 5.67
CA THR A 61 -8.58 -21.27 4.49
C THR A 61 -7.13 -21.03 4.86
N ASP A 62 -6.17 -21.34 3.99
CA ASP A 62 -4.76 -20.93 4.15
C ASP A 62 -4.47 -19.51 3.56
N ALA A 63 -5.51 -18.85 3.04
CA ALA A 63 -5.39 -17.53 2.41
C ALA A 63 -5.37 -16.40 3.46
N LEU A 64 -4.34 -15.55 3.40
CA LEU A 64 -4.27 -14.32 4.18
C LEU A 64 -5.04 -13.19 3.49
N SER A 65 -5.59 -12.25 4.25
CA SER A 65 -6.07 -10.99 3.67
C SER A 65 -4.96 -9.94 3.70
N LEU A 66 -4.55 -9.43 2.54
CA LEU A 66 -3.57 -8.35 2.45
C LEU A 66 -4.27 -6.99 2.41
N ILE A 67 -3.85 -6.12 3.31
CA ILE A 67 -4.32 -4.74 3.44
C ILE A 67 -3.17 -3.80 3.10
N LEU A 68 -3.45 -2.87 2.18
CA LEU A 68 -2.58 -1.74 1.89
C LEU A 68 -3.34 -0.45 2.21
N ASP A 69 -2.83 0.28 3.20
CA ASP A 69 -3.34 1.60 3.55
C ASP A 69 -2.29 2.66 3.26
N ILE A 70 -2.70 3.68 2.49
CA ILE A 70 -1.81 4.71 1.99
C ILE A 70 -2.49 6.05 2.16
N ASP A 71 -1.87 6.86 3.02
CA ASP A 71 -2.29 8.23 3.29
C ASP A 71 -1.21 9.20 2.81
N VAL A 72 -1.66 10.28 2.20
CA VAL A 72 -0.81 11.42 1.86
C VAL A 72 -1.39 12.65 2.53
N PHE A 73 -0.55 13.36 3.28
CA PHE A 73 -0.97 14.55 4.00
C PHE A 73 0.07 15.67 3.90
N THR A 74 -0.39 16.91 4.08
CA THR A 74 0.48 18.09 4.12
C THR A 74 1.00 18.32 5.54
N THR A 75 2.25 18.77 5.62
CA THR A 75 2.93 19.19 6.86
C THR A 75 2.91 20.71 7.05
N LYS A 76 2.35 21.43 6.07
CA LYS A 76 2.19 22.89 6.10
C LYS A 76 0.73 23.25 5.97
N THR A 77 0.36 24.35 6.60
CA THR A 77 -0.92 25.03 6.36
C THR A 77 -1.04 25.37 4.88
N ILE A 78 -2.20 25.09 4.32
CA ILE A 78 -2.56 25.48 2.96
C ILE A 78 -3.61 26.57 3.04
N GLU A 79 -3.62 27.47 2.07
CA GLU A 79 -4.68 28.45 1.94
C GLU A 79 -6.01 27.74 1.61
N LEU A 80 -7.07 28.08 2.34
CA LEU A 80 -8.41 27.52 2.13
C LEU A 80 -9.15 28.28 1.02
N ASN A 81 -8.60 28.22 -0.19
CA ASN A 81 -9.32 28.59 -1.41
C ASN A 81 -9.37 27.39 -2.35
N ASP A 82 -10.44 27.30 -3.14
CA ASP A 82 -10.76 26.10 -3.93
C ASP A 82 -9.60 25.71 -4.87
N ALA A 83 -9.01 26.69 -5.57
CA ALA A 83 -7.91 26.44 -6.49
C ALA A 83 -6.65 25.87 -5.80
N ALA A 84 -6.32 26.37 -4.61
CA ALA A 84 -5.20 25.84 -3.83
C ALA A 84 -5.51 24.42 -3.31
N VAL A 85 -6.71 24.21 -2.76
CA VAL A 85 -7.16 22.92 -2.24
C VAL A 85 -7.17 21.86 -3.34
N ASP A 86 -7.78 22.15 -4.49
CA ASP A 86 -7.85 21.23 -5.63
C ASP A 86 -6.47 20.82 -6.12
N ARG A 87 -5.55 21.78 -6.23
CA ARG A 87 -4.15 21.51 -6.58
C ARG A 87 -3.48 20.59 -5.56
N HIS A 88 -3.67 20.83 -4.27
CA HIS A 88 -3.10 19.98 -3.22
C HIS A 88 -3.69 18.56 -3.26
N LEU A 89 -5.02 18.43 -3.38
CA LEU A 89 -5.71 17.14 -3.49
C LEU A 89 -5.26 16.35 -4.73
N ALA A 90 -5.12 17.01 -5.88
CA ALA A 90 -4.61 16.38 -7.10
C ALA A 90 -3.18 15.85 -6.93
N GLN A 91 -2.30 16.63 -6.30
CA GLN A 91 -0.93 16.22 -5.99
C GLN A 91 -0.90 15.04 -5.00
N MET A 92 -1.70 15.09 -3.94
CA MET A 92 -1.82 14.01 -2.96
C MET A 92 -2.35 12.72 -3.60
N ARG A 93 -3.36 12.81 -4.47
CA ARG A 93 -3.87 11.68 -5.25
C ARG A 93 -2.78 11.06 -6.14
N CYS A 94 -2.00 11.90 -6.82
CA CYS A 94 -0.87 11.44 -7.65
C CYS A 94 0.18 10.70 -6.80
N LEU A 95 0.56 11.25 -5.64
CA LEU A 95 1.52 10.62 -4.72
C LEU A 95 1.00 9.29 -4.17
N LYS A 96 -0.28 9.25 -3.77
CA LYS A 96 -0.93 8.02 -3.30
C LYS A 96 -0.90 6.93 -4.37
N ASN A 97 -1.26 7.26 -5.61
CA ASN A 97 -1.23 6.31 -6.72
C ASN A 97 0.19 5.82 -7.00
N LYS A 98 1.17 6.73 -7.04
CA LYS A 98 2.58 6.35 -7.21
C LYS A 98 3.06 5.40 -6.13
N ALA A 99 2.75 5.68 -4.86
CA ALA A 99 3.08 4.81 -3.75
C ALA A 99 2.39 3.44 -3.90
N PHE A 100 1.09 3.41 -4.18
CA PHE A 100 0.33 2.17 -4.38
C PHE A 100 0.95 1.29 -5.47
N PHE A 101 1.13 1.82 -6.67
CA PHE A 101 1.68 1.06 -7.79
C PHE A 101 3.16 0.71 -7.63
N SER A 102 3.93 1.46 -6.82
CA SER A 102 5.32 1.10 -6.52
C SER A 102 5.45 -0.13 -5.60
N LEU A 103 4.41 -0.45 -4.81
CA LEU A 103 4.41 -1.59 -3.91
C LEU A 103 4.06 -2.90 -4.63
N LEU A 104 3.40 -2.81 -5.79
CA LEU A 104 2.83 -3.94 -6.50
C LEU A 104 3.70 -4.40 -7.67
N THR A 105 3.72 -5.71 -7.93
CA THR A 105 4.36 -6.28 -9.13
C THR A 105 3.63 -5.81 -10.40
N PRO A 106 4.32 -5.72 -11.55
CA PRO A 106 3.67 -5.39 -12.82
C PRO A 106 2.46 -6.28 -13.14
N GLN A 107 2.58 -7.60 -12.89
CA GLN A 107 1.51 -8.56 -13.12
C GLN A 107 0.25 -8.22 -12.30
N THR A 108 0.43 -7.79 -11.06
CA THR A 108 -0.68 -7.38 -10.21
C THR A 108 -1.30 -6.07 -10.67
N ILE A 109 -0.48 -5.12 -11.13
CA ILE A 109 -0.95 -3.84 -11.69
C ILE A 109 -1.81 -4.08 -12.94
N ASP A 110 -1.41 -5.00 -13.82
CA ASP A 110 -2.16 -5.32 -15.04
C ASP A 110 -3.56 -5.89 -14.74
N GLY A 111 -3.75 -6.47 -13.56
CA GLY A 111 -5.06 -6.91 -13.05
C GLY A 111 -5.97 -5.76 -12.61
N PHE A 112 -5.41 -4.59 -12.30
CA PHE A 112 -6.15 -3.35 -12.05
C PHE A 112 -6.41 -2.61 -13.36
N LYS A 113 -7.17 -3.20 -14.29
CA LYS A 113 -7.77 -2.41 -15.37
C LYS A 113 -8.87 -1.53 -14.76
N GLU A 114 -8.84 -0.23 -15.06
CA GLU A 114 -9.91 0.70 -14.67
C GLU A 114 -11.26 0.12 -15.12
N PRO A 115 -12.28 0.06 -14.25
CA PRO A 115 -13.64 -0.15 -14.74
C PRO A 115 -13.95 1.00 -15.70
N GLU A 116 -14.28 0.66 -16.95
CA GLU A 116 -14.85 1.62 -17.90
C GLU A 116 -16.04 2.31 -17.21
N VAL A 117 -15.96 3.65 -17.12
CA VAL A 117 -17.06 4.52 -16.71
C VAL A 117 -17.82 4.94 -17.95
#